data_AF-A0A1B0CCQ7-F1
#
_entry.id   AF-A0A1B0CCQ7-F1
#
_cell.length_a   1.000
_cell.length_b   1.000
_cell.length_c   1.000
_cell.angle_alpha   90.00
_cell.angle_beta   90.00
_cell.angle_gamma   90.00
#
_symmetry.space_group_name_H-M   'P 1'
#
loop_
_entity.id
_entity.type
_entity.pdbx_description
1 polymer ?
#
loop_
_entity_poly.entity_id
_entity_poly.type
_entity_poly.pdbx_seq_one_letter_code
_entity_poly.pdbx_strand_id
1 'polypeptide(L)'
;MIYVMRHFNFLKPFCDLLESKDPRVVKVVLQGLENLLAVADKLEGIEVMCLKIEEVGGLDKLEVLQNHENGEIYQKAFNLLDLYFGPSEEHQALKPNEQNGALEFDAGTSNAPTGGFNF
;
A
#
# COMPACT_ATOMS: atom_id res chain seq x y z
N MET A 1 -13.18 -11.86 -8.28
CA MET A 1 -12.00 -11.03 -8.55
C MET A 1 -11.02 -10.99 -7.37
N ILE A 2 -11.47 -10.84 -6.12
CA ILE A 2 -10.62 -10.78 -4.91
C ILE A 2 -9.74 -12.04 -4.68
N TYR A 3 -10.18 -13.23 -5.10
CA TYR A 3 -9.42 -14.48 -4.85
C TYR A 3 -8.06 -14.56 -5.57
N VAL A 4 -7.89 -13.92 -6.72
CA VAL A 4 -6.61 -13.94 -7.47
C VAL A 4 -5.54 -13.15 -6.71
N MET A 5 -5.93 -12.10 -5.98
CA MET A 5 -5.00 -11.28 -5.22
C MET A 5 -4.40 -11.98 -3.99
N ARG A 6 -5.02 -13.08 -3.54
CA ARG A 6 -4.57 -13.83 -2.36
C ARG A 6 -3.38 -14.76 -2.64
N HIS A 7 -3.04 -14.98 -3.91
CA HIS A 7 -1.97 -15.88 -4.36
C HIS A 7 -0.92 -15.16 -5.22
N PHE A 8 -0.60 -13.90 -4.91
CA PHE A 8 0.49 -13.15 -5.52
C PHE A 8 1.88 -13.65 -5.06
N ASN A 9 2.14 -14.95 -5.16
CA ASN A 9 3.45 -15.55 -4.83
C ASN A 9 4.57 -15.04 -5.74
N PHE A 10 4.24 -14.40 -6.88
CA PHE A 10 5.23 -13.75 -7.73
C PHE A 10 5.63 -12.36 -7.23
N LEU A 11 4.82 -11.70 -6.39
CA LEU A 11 5.04 -10.30 -6.03
C LEU A 11 6.34 -10.12 -5.24
N LYS A 12 6.60 -11.01 -4.28
CA LYS A 12 7.86 -10.99 -3.53
C LYS A 12 9.10 -11.11 -4.44
N PRO A 13 9.28 -12.16 -5.26
CA PRO A 13 10.44 -12.24 -6.13
C PRO A 13 10.48 -11.11 -7.17
N PHE A 14 9.32 -10.55 -7.56
CA PHE A 14 9.27 -9.39 -8.44
C PHE A 14 9.80 -8.12 -7.74
N CYS A 15 9.39 -7.84 -6.50
CA CYS A 15 9.92 -6.75 -5.69
C CYS A 15 11.38 -6.95 -5.28
N ASP A 16 11.83 -8.20 -5.09
CA ASP A 16 13.25 -8.53 -4.85
C ASP A 16 14.16 -8.12 -6.03
N LEU A 17 13.62 -8.01 -7.26
CA LEU A 17 14.40 -7.51 -8.40
C LEU A 17 14.66 -5.99 -8.39
N LEU A 18 14.00 -5.23 -7.50
CA LEU A 18 14.30 -3.81 -7.30
C LEU A 18 15.72 -3.58 -6.75
N GLU A 19 16.29 -4.60 -6.09
CA GLU A 19 17.66 -4.57 -5.55
C GLU A 19 18.70 -5.04 -6.58
N SER A 20 18.30 -5.25 -7.83
CA SER A 20 19.21 -5.67 -8.90
C SER A 20 20.29 -4.64 -9.16
N LYS A 21 21.53 -5.12 -9.38
CA LYS A 21 22.67 -4.28 -9.77
C LYS A 21 22.59 -3.77 -11.21
N ASP A 22 21.72 -4.34 -12.04
CA ASP A 22 21.50 -3.87 -13.40
C ASP A 22 20.35 -2.83 -13.41
N PRO A 23 20.65 -1.54 -13.66
CA PRO A 23 19.64 -0.49 -13.67
C PRO A 23 18.51 -0.75 -14.68
N ARG A 24 18.76 -1.51 -15.75
CA ARG A 24 17.72 -1.86 -16.72
C ARG A 24 16.68 -2.80 -16.12
N VAL A 25 17.12 -3.75 -15.29
CA VAL A 25 16.20 -4.65 -14.57
C VAL A 25 15.33 -3.83 -13.62
N VAL A 26 15.94 -2.96 -12.81
CA VAL A 26 15.21 -2.09 -11.88
C VAL A 26 14.16 -1.24 -12.61
N LYS A 27 14.52 -0.62 -13.75
CA LYS A 27 13.58 0.15 -14.56
C LYS A 27 12.40 -0.67 -15.08
N VAL A 28 12.66 -1.90 -15.57
CA VAL A 28 11.59 -2.80 -16.05
C VAL A 28 10.66 -3.20 -14.91
N VAL A 29 11.21 -3.46 -13.72
CA VAL A 29 10.42 -3.83 -12.55
C VAL A 29 9.56 -2.66 -12.08
N LEU A 30 10.12 -1.44 -12.02
CA LEU A 30 9.36 -0.23 -11.70
C LEU A 30 8.22 0.00 -12.71
N GLN A 31 8.47 -0.20 -14.00
CA GLN A 31 7.42 -0.10 -15.01
C GLN A 31 6.33 -1.17 -14.84
N GLY A 32 6.71 -2.38 -14.45
CA GLY A 32 5.76 -3.44 -14.16
C GLY A 32 4.92 -3.16 -12.90
N LEU A 33 5.52 -2.58 -11.86
CA LEU A 33 4.80 -2.13 -10.66
C LEU A 33 3.80 -1.02 -10.99
N GLU A 34 4.21 -0.03 -11.79
CA GLU A 34 3.32 1.04 -12.28
C GLU A 34 2.09 0.46 -12.99
N ASN A 35 2.30 -0.50 -13.89
CA ASN A 35 1.22 -1.16 -14.61
C ASN A 35 0.32 -1.99 -13.69
N LEU A 36 0.91 -2.68 -12.71
CA LEU A 36 0.16 -3.51 -11.75
C LEU A 36 -0.75 -2.65 -10.88
N LEU A 37 -0.22 -1.54 -10.36
CA LEU A 37 -0.97 -0.57 -9.55
C LEU A 37 -2.07 0.10 -10.39
N ALA A 38 -1.77 0.52 -11.62
CA ALA A 38 -2.78 1.10 -12.51
C ALA A 38 -3.92 0.12 -12.87
N VAL A 39 -3.64 -1.18 -12.97
CA VAL A 39 -4.68 -2.20 -13.16
C VAL A 39 -5.47 -2.43 -11.87
N ALA A 40 -4.80 -2.45 -10.71
CA ALA A 40 -5.47 -2.59 -9.42
C ALA A 40 -6.45 -1.43 -9.16
N ASP A 41 -6.03 -0.20 -9.47
CA ASP A 41 -6.86 1.01 -9.38
C ASP A 41 -8.13 0.91 -10.24
N LYS A 42 -8.00 0.51 -11.51
CA LYS A 42 -9.14 0.27 -12.41
C LYS A 42 -10.10 -0.82 -11.94
N LEU A 43 -9.63 -1.73 -11.09
CA LEU A 43 -10.41 -2.84 -10.54
C LEU A 43 -10.89 -2.57 -9.10
N GLU A 44 -10.76 -1.33 -8.61
CA GLU A 44 -11.12 -0.94 -7.24
C GLU A 44 -10.40 -1.80 -6.18
N GLY A 45 -9.19 -2.26 -6.50
CA GLY A 45 -8.35 -3.14 -5.67
C GLY A 45 -7.01 -2.52 -5.29
N ILE A 46 -6.88 -1.19 -5.39
CA ILE A 46 -5.61 -0.50 -5.15
C ILE A 46 -5.13 -0.65 -3.71
N GLU A 47 -6.00 -0.49 -2.72
CA GLU A 47 -5.67 -0.65 -1.31
C GLU A 47 -5.08 -2.03 -1.01
N VAL A 48 -5.70 -3.09 -1.56
CA VAL A 48 -5.23 -4.47 -1.40
C VAL A 48 -3.87 -4.66 -2.07
N MET A 49 -3.64 -4.05 -3.24
CA MET A 49 -2.37 -4.16 -3.94
C MET A 49 -1.25 -3.43 -3.20
N CYS A 50 -1.49 -2.21 -2.72
CA CYS A 50 -0.53 -1.44 -1.92
C CYS A 50 -0.15 -2.20 -0.64
N LEU A 51 -1.14 -2.70 0.10
CA LEU A 51 -0.91 -3.53 1.29
C LEU A 51 -0.06 -4.76 0.98
N LYS A 52 -0.31 -5.45 -0.14
CA LYS A 52 0.48 -6.63 -0.54
C LYS A 52 1.92 -6.28 -0.89
N ILE A 53 2.15 -5.13 -1.53
CA ILE A 53 3.49 -4.63 -1.84
C ILE A 53 4.23 -4.30 -0.55
N GLU A 54 3.56 -3.68 0.42
CA GLU A 54 4.12 -3.39 1.75
C GLU A 54 4.48 -4.68 2.51
N GLU A 55 3.57 -5.65 2.58
CA GLU A 55 3.79 -6.94 3.27
C GLU A 55 5.00 -7.73 2.74
N VAL A 56 5.35 -7.57 1.46
CA VAL A 56 6.53 -8.23 0.86
C VAL A 56 7.81 -7.38 0.94
N GLY A 57 7.77 -6.25 1.63
CA GLY A 57 8.89 -5.30 1.76
C GLY A 57 9.17 -4.51 0.47
N GLY A 58 8.19 -4.41 -0.43
CA GLY A 58 8.32 -3.64 -1.66
C GLY A 58 8.34 -2.14 -1.43
N LEU A 59 7.62 -1.64 -0.41
CA LEU A 59 7.60 -0.23 -0.04
C LEU A 59 8.98 0.26 0.39
N ASP A 60 9.61 -0.41 1.34
CA ASP A 60 10.98 -0.09 1.81
C ASP A 60 11.98 -0.02 0.65
N LYS A 61 11.87 -0.92 -0.32
CA LYS A 61 12.75 -0.96 -1.49
C LYS A 61 12.53 0.24 -2.42
N LEU A 62 11.26 0.64 -2.62
CA LEU A 62 10.94 1.84 -3.40
C LEU A 62 11.50 3.09 -2.73
N GLU A 63 11.45 3.19 -1.40
CA GLU A 63 12.04 4.30 -0.64
C GLU A 63 13.58 4.34 -0.80
N VAL A 64 14.25 3.19 -0.75
CA VAL A 64 15.70 3.11 -1.00
C VAL A 64 16.04 3.61 -2.42
N LEU A 65 15.22 3.29 -3.42
CA LEU A 65 15.43 3.73 -4.80
C LEU A 65 15.30 5.24 -4.99
N GLN A 66 14.71 5.98 -4.03
CA GLN A 66 14.75 7.45 -4.05
C GLN A 66 16.17 8.02 -3.83
N ASN A 67 17.15 7.19 -3.45
CA ASN A 67 18.54 7.58 -3.32
C ASN A 67 19.44 7.01 -4.43
N HIS A 68 18.84 6.40 -5.47
CA HIS A 68 19.60 5.78 -6.55
C HIS A 68 20.32 6.83 -7.40
N GLU A 69 21.57 6.57 -7.79
CA GLU A 69 22.39 7.45 -8.65
C GLU A 69 21.80 7.71 -10.06
N ASN A 70 20.81 6.92 -10.47
CA ASN A 70 20.18 7.03 -11.77
C ASN A 70 18.92 7.87 -11.62
N GLY A 71 18.96 9.10 -12.14
CA GLY A 71 17.85 10.05 -11.99
C GLY A 71 16.50 9.54 -12.51
N GLU A 72 16.48 8.65 -13.49
CA GLU A 72 15.23 8.05 -13.99
C GLU A 72 14.64 7.04 -13.01
N ILE A 73 15.49 6.24 -12.35
CA ILE A 73 15.05 5.29 -11.32
C ILE A 73 14.51 6.06 -10.11
N TYR A 74 15.25 7.05 -9.65
CA TYR A 74 14.81 7.99 -8.61
C TYR A 74 13.43 8.55 -8.93
N GLN A 75 13.26 9.16 -10.11
CA GLN A 75 12.04 9.84 -10.48
C GLN A 75 10.85 8.87 -10.58
N LYS A 76 11.07 7.68 -11.13
CA LYS A 76 10.02 6.65 -11.19
C LYS A 76 9.61 6.16 -9.81
N ALA A 77 10.57 5.90 -8.91
CA ALA A 77 10.29 5.49 -7.54
C ALA A 77 9.53 6.58 -6.78
N PHE A 78 9.96 7.85 -6.90
CA PHE A 78 9.28 9.00 -6.32
C PHE A 78 7.82 9.09 -6.78
N ASN A 79 7.58 9.04 -8.10
CA ASN A 79 6.23 9.15 -8.65
C ASN A 79 5.30 8.00 -8.19
N LEU A 80 5.83 6.78 -8.09
CA LEU A 80 5.05 5.63 -7.59
C LEU A 80 4.66 5.82 -6.12
N LEU A 81 5.59 6.29 -5.30
CA LEU A 81 5.35 6.55 -3.89
C LEU A 81 4.34 7.69 -3.72
N ASP A 82 4.53 8.81 -4.41
CA ASP A 82 3.62 9.96 -4.33
C ASP A 82 2.19 9.62 -4.76
N LEU A 83 2.04 8.87 -5.86
CA LEU A 83 0.73 8.55 -6.43
C LEU A 83 -0.05 7.48 -5.64
N TYR A 84 0.62 6.47 -5.10
CA TYR A 84 -0.05 5.27 -4.54
C TYR A 84 0.18 5.04 -3.05
N PHE A 85 1.21 5.67 -2.47
CA PHE A 85 1.60 5.51 -1.06
C PHE A 85 1.70 6.86 -0.33
N GLY A 86 1.42 7.97 -1.04
CA GLY A 86 1.37 9.30 -0.46
C GLY A 86 0.20 9.44 0.52
N PRO A 87 0.21 10.48 1.37
CA PRO A 87 -0.89 10.77 2.27
C PRO A 87 -2.13 11.17 1.46
N SER A 88 -2.95 10.20 1.10
CA SER A 88 -4.28 10.45 0.55
C SER A 88 -5.14 11.06 1.65
N GLU A 89 -5.90 12.12 1.35
CA GLU A 89 -6.86 12.72 2.30
C GLU A 89 -7.91 11.69 2.80
N GLU A 90 -8.05 10.57 2.09
CA GLU A 90 -8.98 9.47 2.35
C GLU A 90 -8.47 8.49 3.43
N HIS A 91 -7.15 8.40 3.65
CA HIS A 91 -6.56 7.52 4.68
C HIS A 91 -6.68 8.07 6.11
N GLN A 92 -7.22 9.29 6.29
CA GLN A 92 -7.50 9.86 7.61
C GLN A 92 -8.86 9.44 8.18
N ALA A 93 -9.71 8.74 7.41
CA ALA A 93 -11.07 8.39 7.84
C ALA A 93 -11.16 7.22 8.84
N LEU A 94 -10.05 6.58 9.20
CA LEU A 94 -10.04 5.42 10.13
C LEU A 94 -9.35 5.72 11.46
N LYS A 95 -9.24 7.00 11.85
CA LYS A 95 -8.92 7.31 13.25
C LYS A 95 -10.23 7.32 14.05
N PRO A 96 -10.40 6.44 15.05
CA PRO A 96 -11.50 6.57 15.99
C PRO A 96 -11.45 7.97 16.59
N ASN A 97 -12.59 8.64 16.64
CA ASN A 97 -12.69 9.93 17.30
C ASN A 97 -12.49 9.71 18.81
N GLU A 98 -11.36 10.18 19.35
CA GLU A 98 -11.07 10.13 20.79
C GLU A 98 -11.53 11.44 21.44
N GLN A 99 -12.70 11.43 22.09
CA GLN A 99 -13.13 12.50 22.98
C GLN A 99 -13.02 12.03 24.44
N ASN A 100 -12.27 12.77 25.26
CA ASN A 100 -12.09 12.50 26.70
C ASN A 100 -11.59 11.09 27.05
N GLY A 101 -10.72 10.49 26.22
CA GLY A 101 -10.11 9.19 26.50
C GLY A 101 -11.05 7.99 26.35
N ALA A 102 -12.21 8.17 25.72
CA ALA A 102 -13.10 7.09 25.31
C ALA A 102 -13.16 7.01 23.77
N LEU A 103 -13.05 5.78 23.24
CA LEU A 103 -13.18 5.48 21.82
C LEU A 103 -14.66 5.38 21.46
N GLU A 104 -15.18 6.29 20.65
CA GLU A 104 -16.59 6.26 20.20
C GLU A 104 -16.71 5.43 18.91
N PHE A 105 -17.34 4.25 19.01
CA PHE A 105 -17.69 3.42 17.86
C PHE A 105 -19.11 3.78 17.40
N ASP A 106 -19.25 4.44 16.26
CA ASP A 106 -20.56 4.60 15.61
C ASP A 106 -20.98 3.27 14.96
N ALA A 107 -21.55 2.39 15.78
CA ALA A 107 -22.19 1.17 15.31
C ALA A 107 -23.53 1.54 14.69
N GLY A 108 -23.56 1.64 13.36
CA GLY A 108 -24.79 1.79 12.58
C GLY A 108 -25.89 0.83 13.06
N THR A 109 -26.94 1.42 13.63
CA THR A 109 -28.23 0.83 14.07
C THR A 109 -28.35 -0.69 13.91
N SER A 110 -27.97 -1.44 14.94
CA SER A 110 -28.58 -2.75 15.21
C SER A 110 -28.49 -3.09 16.70
N ASN A 111 -29.67 -3.28 17.27
CA ASN A 111 -29.96 -3.60 18.67
C ASN A 111 -28.97 -4.57 19.34
N ALA A 112 -28.29 -4.14 20.40
CA ALA A 112 -27.77 -5.02 21.45
C ALA A 112 -27.66 -4.26 22.79
N PRO A 113 -27.90 -4.92 23.94
CA PRO A 113 -28.23 -4.25 25.20
C PRO A 113 -27.01 -3.68 25.91
N THR A 114 -27.22 -2.50 26.50
CA THR A 114 -26.30 -1.74 27.32
C THR A 114 -25.95 -2.51 28.60
N GLY A 115 -24.80 -3.17 28.60
CA GLY A 115 -24.19 -3.78 29.79
C GLY A 115 -22.74 -3.33 29.88
N GLY A 116 -22.49 -2.25 30.63
CA GLY A 116 -21.15 -1.72 30.84
C GLY A 116 -20.23 -2.74 31.50
N PHE A 117 -19.03 -2.90 30.95
CA PHE A 117 -17.96 -3.68 31.60
C PHE A 117 -17.32 -2.82 32.69
N ASN A 118 -17.35 -3.32 33.93
CA ASN A 118 -16.69 -2.71 35.08
C ASN A 118 -15.39 -3.50 35.34
N PHE A 119 -14.25 -2.80 35.43
CA PHE A 119 -12.96 -3.36 35.85
C PHE A 119 -12.91 -3.52 37.38
#